data_AF-A0A0R1ZEJ5-F1
#
_entry.id   AF-A0A0R1ZEJ5-F1
#
_cell.length_a   1.000
_cell.length_b   1.000
_cell.length_c   1.000
_cell.angle_alpha   90.00
_cell.angle_beta   90.00
_cell.angle_gamma   90.00
#
_symmetry.space_group_name_H-M   'P 1'
#
loop_
_entity.id
_entity.type
_entity.pdbx_description
1 polymer ?
#
loop_
_entity_poly.entity_id
_entity_poly.type
_entity_poly.pdbx_seq_one_letter_code
_entity_poly.pdbx_strand_id
1 'polypeptide(L)'
;MIILPKQTFLKLNVEKKKRIENALLNEFAHYPLNKAQVARIIKDASISRGAFYKYFDDLTDAYQYLLHQELGHVHVNLENQDYAEPQLIIRQMRRFIDEAHTLPSYSLFQMHFKYNENLLRPFIPTTEMKTTTWMYFILSHETLRSLFLDPANQEFYFNRFKTAIAQIGKEQ
;
A
#
# COMPACT_ATOMS: atom_id res chain seq x y z
N MET A 1 5.42 9.39 -7.19
CA MET A 1 4.32 10.12 -7.85
C MET A 1 3.06 9.30 -7.64
N ILE A 2 2.08 9.84 -6.92
CA ILE A 2 0.78 9.17 -6.70
C ILE A 2 0.08 9.17 -8.06
N ILE A 3 -0.19 7.99 -8.61
CA ILE A 3 -0.97 7.89 -9.84
C ILE A 3 -2.43 7.88 -9.44
N LEU A 4 -3.12 8.97 -9.81
CA LEU A 4 -4.55 9.12 -9.62
C LEU A 4 -5.28 8.44 -10.79
N PRO A 5 -6.39 7.74 -10.53
CA PRO A 5 -7.18 7.16 -11.61
C PRO A 5 -7.79 8.30 -12.42
N LYS A 6 -8.20 8.02 -13.67
CA LYS A 6 -8.81 9.06 -14.52
C LYS A 6 -10.00 9.69 -13.81
N GLN A 7 -10.23 10.99 -14.00
CA GLN A 7 -11.36 11.71 -13.38
C GLN A 7 -12.73 11.04 -13.62
N THR A 8 -12.87 10.33 -14.73
CA THR A 8 -14.06 9.52 -15.07
C THR A 8 -14.35 8.42 -14.06
N PHE A 9 -13.33 7.82 -13.46
CA PHE A 9 -13.47 6.83 -12.40
C PHE A 9 -13.90 7.47 -11.09
N LEU A 10 -13.33 8.63 -10.74
CA LEU A 10 -13.66 9.36 -9.51
C LEU A 10 -15.11 9.85 -9.47
N LYS A 11 -15.75 10.03 -10.63
CA LYS A 11 -17.15 10.45 -10.78
C LYS A 11 -18.15 9.29 -10.79
N LEU A 12 -17.70 8.04 -10.67
CA LEU A 12 -18.62 6.90 -10.59
C LEU A 12 -19.43 6.95 -9.30
N ASN A 13 -20.65 6.40 -9.35
CA ASN A 13 -21.40 6.17 -8.13
C ASN A 13 -20.65 5.18 -7.22
N VAL A 14 -20.91 5.27 -5.92
CA VAL A 14 -20.17 4.53 -4.89
C VAL A 14 -20.24 3.02 -5.11
N GLU A 15 -21.41 2.50 -5.50
CA GLU A 15 -21.62 1.07 -5.72
C GLU A 15 -20.76 0.52 -6.87
N LYS A 16 -20.75 1.22 -8.01
CA LYS A 16 -19.95 0.82 -9.17
C LYS A 16 -18.47 0.96 -8.90
N LYS A 17 -18.05 2.01 -8.18
CA LYS A 17 -16.67 2.20 -7.75
C LYS A 17 -16.21 1.04 -6.86
N LYS A 18 -16.96 0.73 -5.79
CA LYS A 18 -16.68 -0.40 -4.89
C LYS A 18 -16.65 -1.74 -5.62
N ARG A 19 -17.56 -2.00 -6.56
CA ARG A 19 -17.56 -3.24 -7.34
C ARG A 19 -16.29 -3.40 -8.18
N ILE A 20 -15.81 -2.31 -8.79
CA ILE A 20 -14.54 -2.33 -9.54
C ILE A 20 -13.36 -2.52 -8.59
N GLU A 21 -13.33 -1.82 -7.46
CA GLU A 21 -12.28 -1.96 -6.44
C GLU A 21 -12.20 -3.39 -5.88
N ASN A 22 -13.34 -4.02 -5.58
CA ASN A 22 -13.40 -5.40 -5.15
C ASN A 22 -12.85 -6.37 -6.20
N ALA A 23 -13.15 -6.15 -7.49
CA ALA A 23 -12.62 -6.98 -8.57
C ALA A 23 -11.10 -6.79 -8.78
N LEU A 24 -10.61 -5.56 -8.64
CA LEU A 24 -9.17 -5.28 -8.64
C LEU A 24 -8.48 -5.96 -7.46
N LEU A 25 -9.06 -5.84 -6.26
CA LEU A 25 -8.55 -6.46 -5.06
C LEU A 25 -8.48 -7.98 -5.20
N ASN A 26 -9.57 -8.59 -5.68
CA ASN A 26 -9.61 -10.02 -5.96
C ASN A 26 -8.51 -10.44 -6.94
N GLU A 27 -8.31 -9.71 -8.04
CA GLU A 27 -7.26 -10.04 -9.00
C GLU A 27 -5.85 -9.91 -8.40
N PHE A 28 -5.54 -8.77 -7.78
CA PHE A 28 -4.19 -8.47 -7.32
C PHE A 28 -3.80 -9.14 -6.00
N ALA A 29 -4.77 -9.65 -5.23
CA ALA A 29 -4.54 -10.50 -4.08
C ALA A 29 -4.16 -11.94 -4.48
N HIS A 30 -4.55 -12.40 -5.67
CA HIS A 30 -4.33 -13.78 -6.12
C HIS A 30 -3.26 -13.92 -7.21
N TYR A 31 -3.01 -12.87 -8.00
CA TYR A 31 -2.06 -12.91 -9.12
C TYR A 31 -1.02 -11.79 -9.01
N PRO A 32 0.27 -12.09 -9.25
CA PRO A 32 1.29 -11.03 -9.37
C PRO A 32 0.94 -10.08 -10.51
N LEU A 33 1.37 -8.82 -10.42
CA LEU A 33 1.03 -7.76 -11.38
C LEU A 33 1.36 -8.17 -12.83
N ASN A 34 2.50 -8.83 -13.05
CA ASN A 34 2.90 -9.32 -14.38
C ASN A 34 2.10 -10.55 -14.87
N LYS A 35 1.26 -11.16 -14.04
CA LYS A 35 0.35 -12.26 -14.38
C LYS A 35 -1.13 -11.84 -14.31
N ALA A 36 -1.41 -10.63 -13.83
CA ALA A 36 -2.74 -10.09 -13.75
C ALA A 36 -3.36 -9.91 -15.14
N GLN A 37 -4.69 -10.02 -15.24
CA GLN A 37 -5.39 -9.97 -16.51
C GLN A 37 -6.62 -9.06 -16.44
N VAL A 38 -6.67 -8.09 -17.35
CA VAL A 38 -7.86 -7.22 -17.56
C VAL A 38 -9.11 -8.07 -17.80
N ALA A 39 -9.01 -9.20 -18.50
CA ALA A 39 -10.15 -10.07 -18.80
C ALA A 39 -10.84 -10.63 -17.54
N ARG A 40 -10.07 -10.98 -16.50
CA ARG A 40 -10.62 -11.46 -15.23
C ARG A 40 -11.30 -10.32 -14.47
N ILE A 41 -10.61 -9.18 -14.37
CA ILE A 41 -11.13 -7.97 -13.71
C ILE A 41 -12.45 -7.53 -14.32
N ILE A 42 -12.54 -7.38 -15.65
CA ILE A 42 -13.75 -6.87 -16.29
C ILE A 42 -14.93 -7.84 -16.18
N LYS A 43 -14.65 -9.15 -16.15
CA LYS A 43 -15.66 -10.20 -15.93
C LYS A 43 -16.22 -10.10 -14.52
N ASP A 44 -15.35 -10.02 -13.52
CA ASP A 44 -15.72 -9.93 -12.10
C ASP A 44 -16.44 -8.60 -11.79
N ALA A 45 -15.86 -7.49 -12.25
CA ALA A 45 -16.46 -6.16 -12.12
C ALA A 45 -17.69 -5.93 -13.00
N SER A 46 -18.06 -6.90 -13.87
CA SER A 46 -19.12 -6.80 -14.88
C SER A 46 -19.16 -5.42 -15.57
N ILE A 47 -18.05 -5.10 -16.25
CA ILE A 47 -17.85 -3.93 -17.11
C ILE A 47 -17.28 -4.37 -18.47
N SER A 48 -17.34 -3.51 -19.48
CA SER A 48 -16.68 -3.79 -20.76
C SER A 48 -15.17 -3.53 -20.69
N ARG A 49 -14.40 -4.13 -21.61
CA ARG A 49 -12.98 -3.83 -21.77
C ARG A 49 -12.72 -2.34 -22.07
N GLY A 50 -13.57 -1.73 -22.90
CA GLY A 50 -13.50 -0.29 -23.18
C GLY A 50 -13.75 0.57 -21.94
N ALA A 51 -14.62 0.12 -21.02
CA ALA A 51 -14.84 0.81 -19.75
C ALA A 51 -13.60 0.75 -18.84
N PHE A 52 -12.89 -0.38 -18.79
CA PHE A 52 -11.63 -0.47 -18.05
C PHE A 52 -10.63 0.59 -18.52
N TYR A 53 -10.38 0.70 -19.83
CA TYR A 53 -9.42 1.68 -20.37
C TYR A 53 -9.91 3.14 -20.32
N LYS A 54 -11.22 3.35 -20.10
CA LYS A 54 -11.78 4.66 -19.78
C LYS A 54 -11.43 5.09 -18.34
N TYR A 55 -11.12 4.15 -17.44
CA TYR A 55 -10.83 4.41 -16.03
C TYR A 55 -9.34 4.37 -15.72
N PHE A 56 -8.62 3.41 -16.30
CA PHE A 56 -7.20 3.17 -16.08
C PHE A 56 -6.46 3.10 -17.41
N ASP A 57 -5.20 3.52 -17.46
CA ASP A 57 -4.37 3.38 -18.67
C ASP A 57 -3.94 1.92 -18.91
N ASP A 58 -3.56 1.23 -17.84
CA ASP A 58 -3.16 -0.18 -17.88
C ASP A 58 -3.38 -0.87 -16.52
N LEU A 59 -2.86 -2.09 -16.37
CA LEU A 59 -2.92 -2.84 -15.11
C LEU A 59 -2.07 -2.21 -14.01
N THR A 60 -0.96 -1.55 -14.36
CA THR A 60 -0.06 -0.91 -13.39
C THR A 60 -0.75 0.29 -12.76
N ASP A 61 -1.42 1.11 -13.56
CA ASP A 61 -2.24 2.24 -13.09
C ASP A 61 -3.37 1.76 -12.16
N ALA A 62 -4.12 0.74 -12.58
CA ALA A 62 -5.18 0.15 -11.75
C ALA A 62 -4.65 -0.44 -10.42
N TYR A 63 -3.48 -1.09 -10.46
CA TYR A 63 -2.81 -1.65 -9.28
C TYR A 63 -2.34 -0.56 -8.32
N GLN A 64 -1.66 0.48 -8.83
CA GLN A 64 -1.16 1.59 -8.02
C GLN A 64 -2.31 2.37 -7.38
N TYR A 65 -3.40 2.58 -8.12
CA TYR A 65 -4.62 3.15 -7.57
C TYR A 65 -5.13 2.34 -6.37
N LEU A 66 -5.35 1.03 -6.56
CA LEU A 66 -5.88 0.17 -5.51
C LEU A 66 -4.94 0.14 -4.29
N LEU A 67 -3.64 -0.07 -4.52
CA LEU A 67 -2.64 -0.11 -3.46
C LEU A 67 -2.66 1.17 -2.63
N HIS A 68 -2.77 2.34 -3.29
CA HIS A 68 -2.85 3.62 -2.60
C HIS A 68 -4.14 3.76 -1.76
N GLN A 69 -5.30 3.33 -2.28
CA GLN A 69 -6.54 3.33 -1.49
C GLN A 69 -6.42 2.43 -0.26
N GLU A 70 -5.93 1.21 -0.43
CA GLU A 70 -5.79 0.25 0.67
C GLU A 70 -4.76 0.73 1.71
N LEU A 71 -3.61 1.28 1.28
CA LEU A 71 -2.65 1.89 2.21
C LEU A 71 -3.26 3.07 2.97
N GLY A 72 -4.12 3.88 2.34
CA GLY A 72 -4.82 4.98 2.99
C GLY A 72 -5.82 4.53 4.06
N HIS A 73 -6.37 3.31 3.98
CA HIS A 73 -7.23 2.75 5.02
C HIS A 73 -6.45 2.30 6.25
N VAL A 74 -5.21 1.85 6.09
CA VAL A 74 -4.39 1.36 7.21
C VAL A 74 -3.47 2.42 7.80
N HIS A 75 -2.97 3.33 6.98
CA HIS A 75 -2.15 4.45 7.42
C HIS A 75 -3.00 5.68 7.65
N VAL A 76 -3.05 6.17 8.89
CA VAL A 76 -3.54 7.52 9.16
C VAL A 76 -2.61 8.51 8.46
N ASN A 77 -3.10 9.05 7.34
CA ASN A 77 -2.62 10.20 6.58
C ASN A 77 -1.12 10.55 6.75
N LEU A 78 -0.26 9.82 6.03
CA LEU A 78 1.19 10.02 5.97
C LEU A 78 1.62 11.40 5.45
N GLU A 79 0.71 12.17 4.85
CA GLU A 79 1.01 13.45 4.21
C GLU A 79 0.91 14.66 5.16
N ASN A 80 0.22 14.53 6.30
CA ASN A 80 -0.11 15.66 7.17
C ASN A 80 0.35 15.50 8.63
N GLN A 81 1.09 14.44 8.95
CA GLN A 81 1.63 14.27 10.29
C GLN A 81 3.13 14.54 10.28
N ASP A 82 3.54 15.50 11.10
CA ASP A 82 4.95 15.70 11.43
C ASP A 82 5.45 14.39 12.03
N TYR A 83 6.29 13.66 11.29
CA TYR A 83 6.98 12.45 11.74
C TYR A 83 7.99 12.74 12.87
N ALA A 84 7.83 13.87 13.57
CA ALA A 84 8.71 14.33 14.62
C ALA A 84 8.70 13.41 15.84
N GLU A 85 7.62 12.65 16.07
CA GLU A 85 7.44 11.89 17.31
C GLU A 85 7.69 10.37 17.15
N PRO A 86 8.81 9.83 17.65
CA PRO A 86 9.15 8.40 17.56
C PRO A 86 8.03 7.49 18.08
N GLN A 87 7.37 7.91 19.16
CA GLN A 87 6.29 7.13 19.79
C GLN A 87 5.04 7.04 18.92
N LEU A 88 4.74 8.08 18.13
CA LEU A 88 3.61 8.03 17.20
C LEU A 88 3.85 6.98 16.13
N ILE A 89 5.06 6.95 15.55
CA ILE A 89 5.44 5.99 14.52
C ILE A 89 5.39 4.55 15.04
N ILE A 90 5.89 4.30 16.25
CA ILE A 90 5.82 2.98 16.89
C ILE A 90 4.36 2.54 17.09
N ARG A 91 3.49 3.43 17.61
CA ARG A 91 2.06 3.11 17.81
C ARG A 91 1.35 2.81 16.49
N GLN A 92 1.63 3.60 15.45
CA GLN A 92 1.04 3.39 14.12
C GLN A 92 1.45 2.04 13.53
N MET A 93 2.72 1.67 13.66
CA MET A 93 3.20 0.35 13.22
C MET A 93 2.54 -0.79 14.00
N ARG A 94 2.43 -0.69 15.33
CA ARG A 94 1.73 -1.68 16.17
C ARG A 94 0.30 -1.88 15.71
N ARG A 95 -0.44 -0.77 15.57
CA ARG A 95 -1.83 -0.77 15.14
C ARG A 95 -1.99 -1.41 13.77
N PHE A 96 -1.10 -1.07 12.83
CA PHE A 96 -1.08 -1.70 11.52
C PHE A 96 -0.92 -3.22 11.62
N ILE A 97 0.04 -3.71 12.42
CA ILE A 97 0.26 -5.16 12.59
C ILE A 97 -0.98 -5.86 13.16
N ASP A 98 -1.61 -5.25 14.17
CA ASP A 98 -2.82 -5.79 14.82
C ASP A 98 -4.02 -5.88 13.87
N GLU A 99 -4.20 -4.85 13.04
CA GLU A 99 -5.38 -4.71 12.18
C GLU A 99 -5.17 -5.36 10.80
N ALA A 100 -3.93 -5.46 10.31
CA ALA A 100 -3.64 -5.83 8.92
C ALA A 100 -4.23 -7.20 8.55
N HIS A 101 -4.12 -8.20 9.43
CA HIS A 101 -4.63 -9.56 9.17
C HIS A 101 -6.15 -9.63 9.00
N THR A 102 -6.87 -8.62 9.51
CA THR A 102 -8.34 -8.54 9.38
C THR A 102 -8.79 -7.86 8.09
N LEU A 103 -7.86 -7.22 7.37
CA LEU A 103 -8.17 -6.49 6.17
C LEU A 103 -8.35 -7.45 4.99
N PRO A 104 -9.40 -7.26 4.16
CA PRO A 104 -9.50 -7.95 2.87
C PRO A 104 -8.25 -7.76 1.99
N SER A 105 -7.50 -6.68 2.19
CA SER A 105 -6.26 -6.35 1.50
C SER A 105 -4.99 -6.95 2.08
N TYR A 106 -5.06 -7.80 3.12
CA TYR A 106 -3.87 -8.46 3.67
C TYR A 106 -3.06 -9.21 2.59
N SER A 107 -3.74 -10.03 1.78
CA SER A 107 -3.12 -10.78 0.67
C SER A 107 -2.57 -9.86 -0.42
N LEU A 108 -3.19 -8.68 -0.64
CA LEU A 108 -2.66 -7.68 -1.57
C LEU A 108 -1.28 -7.18 -1.11
N PHE A 109 -1.11 -6.89 0.18
CA PHE A 109 0.18 -6.46 0.73
C PHE A 109 1.23 -7.58 0.69
N GLN A 110 0.84 -8.83 0.96
CA GLN A 110 1.74 -9.96 0.76
C GLN A 110 2.20 -10.07 -0.70
N MET A 111 1.29 -9.95 -1.66
CA MET A 111 1.63 -9.97 -3.09
C MET A 111 2.50 -8.77 -3.48
N HIS A 112 2.27 -7.60 -2.87
CA HIS A 112 3.08 -6.42 -3.06
C HIS A 112 4.55 -6.67 -2.73
N PHE A 113 4.84 -7.01 -1.48
CA PHE A 113 6.21 -7.21 -1.00
C PHE A 113 6.88 -8.44 -1.58
N LYS A 114 6.11 -9.48 -1.94
CA LYS A 114 6.66 -10.72 -2.48
C LYS A 114 7.00 -10.63 -3.97
N TYR A 115 6.20 -9.91 -4.76
CA TYR A 115 6.33 -9.94 -6.22
C TYR A 115 6.23 -8.58 -6.91
N ASN A 116 5.36 -7.68 -6.45
CA ASN A 116 4.96 -6.53 -7.27
C ASN A 116 5.81 -5.28 -7.04
N GLU A 117 6.39 -5.11 -5.86
CA GLU A 117 7.21 -3.94 -5.50
C GLU A 117 8.30 -3.67 -6.55
N ASN A 118 9.03 -4.71 -6.96
CA ASN A 118 10.11 -4.59 -7.95
C ASN A 118 9.61 -4.42 -9.40
N LEU A 119 8.31 -4.59 -9.66
CA LEU A 119 7.70 -4.33 -10.97
C LEU A 119 7.25 -2.87 -11.09
N LEU A 120 7.20 -2.14 -9.98
CA LEU A 120 6.87 -0.72 -9.96
C LEU A 120 8.12 0.13 -10.12
N ARG A 121 7.93 1.38 -10.55
CA ARG A 121 9.01 2.36 -10.50
C ARG A 121 9.37 2.60 -9.04
N PRO A 122 10.67 2.55 -8.68
CA PRO A 122 11.09 2.80 -7.32
C PRO A 122 10.66 4.20 -6.90
N PHE A 123 10.18 4.32 -5.65
CA PHE A 123 9.94 5.62 -5.07
C PHE A 123 11.27 6.31 -4.80
N ILE A 124 11.52 7.40 -5.52
CA ILE A 124 12.65 8.29 -5.28
C ILE A 124 12.06 9.57 -4.67
N PRO A 125 12.32 9.86 -3.38
CA PRO A 125 11.92 11.13 -2.80
C PRO A 125 12.62 12.26 -3.54
N THR A 126 11.86 13.09 -4.27
CA THR A 126 12.40 14.26 -5.01
C THR A 126 12.23 15.56 -4.24
N THR A 127 11.54 15.53 -3.09
CA THR A 127 11.31 16.67 -2.22
C THR A 127 12.27 16.63 -1.04
N GLU A 128 12.74 17.79 -0.61
CA GLU A 128 13.54 17.91 0.62
C GLU A 128 12.73 17.39 1.81
N MET A 129 13.34 16.51 2.61
CA MET A 129 12.75 15.93 3.81
C MET A 129 13.78 15.88 4.92
N LYS A 130 13.36 16.10 6.17
CA LYS A 130 14.26 15.97 7.33
C LYS A 130 14.86 14.55 7.36
N THR A 131 16.15 14.45 7.71
CA THR A 131 16.86 13.15 7.80
C THR A 131 16.11 12.15 8.68
N THR A 132 15.53 12.59 9.78
CA THR A 132 14.75 11.76 10.70
C THR A 132 13.48 11.21 10.05
N THR A 133 12.74 12.04 9.31
CA THR A 133 11.58 11.62 8.52
C THR A 133 11.97 10.57 7.48
N TRP A 134 13.10 10.78 6.80
CA TRP A 134 13.62 9.81 5.83
C TRP A 134 13.97 8.46 6.47
N MET A 135 14.67 8.49 7.61
CA MET A 135 15.01 7.26 8.34
C MET A 135 13.75 6.50 8.80
N TYR A 136 12.75 7.20 9.35
CA TYR A 136 11.50 6.58 9.77
C TYR A 136 10.73 5.96 8.61
N PHE A 137 10.71 6.61 7.45
CA PHE A 137 10.10 6.07 6.24
C PHE A 137 10.78 4.75 5.80
N ILE A 138 12.11 4.75 5.66
CA ILE A 138 12.88 3.58 5.24
C ILE A 138 12.73 2.42 6.23
N LEU A 139 12.87 2.69 7.53
CA LEU A 139 12.74 1.67 8.56
C LEU A 139 11.32 1.10 8.63
N SER A 140 10.29 1.94 8.45
CA SER A 140 8.90 1.49 8.45
C SER A 140 8.65 0.56 7.26
N HIS A 141 9.11 0.96 6.07
CA HIS A 141 8.99 0.16 4.85
C HIS A 141 9.65 -1.22 4.99
N GLU A 142 10.93 -1.26 5.40
CA GLU A 142 11.65 -2.54 5.57
C GLU A 142 11.05 -3.43 6.66
N THR A 143 10.48 -2.81 7.70
CA THR A 143 9.78 -3.54 8.76
C THR A 143 8.50 -4.16 8.22
N LEU A 144 7.65 -3.39 7.53
CA LEU A 144 6.43 -3.91 6.88
C LEU A 144 6.74 -5.05 5.92
N ARG A 145 7.74 -4.86 5.05
CA ARG A 145 8.21 -5.90 4.13
C ARG A 145 8.55 -7.20 4.86
N SER A 146 9.33 -7.10 5.95
CA SER A 146 9.70 -8.27 6.77
C SER A 146 8.47 -8.92 7.41
N LEU A 147 7.55 -8.13 7.97
CA LEU A 147 6.33 -8.59 8.65
C LEU A 147 5.36 -9.36 7.72
N PHE A 148 5.25 -8.95 6.46
CA PHE A 148 4.37 -9.60 5.47
C PHE A 148 5.01 -10.84 4.83
N LEU A 149 6.33 -10.86 4.70
CA LEU A 149 7.06 -11.98 4.11
C LEU A 149 7.35 -13.10 5.11
N ASP A 150 7.42 -12.78 6.40
CA ASP A 150 7.57 -13.76 7.48
C ASP A 150 6.60 -13.45 8.65
N PRO A 151 5.32 -13.82 8.50
CA PRO A 151 4.29 -13.58 9.52
C PRO A 151 4.55 -14.29 10.86
N ALA A 152 5.36 -15.34 10.89
CA ALA A 152 5.64 -16.08 12.12
C ALA A 152 6.54 -15.30 13.09
N ASN A 153 7.34 -14.36 12.58
CA ASN A 153 8.30 -13.58 13.36
C ASN A 153 7.91 -12.10 13.49
N GLN A 154 6.61 -11.78 13.42
CA GLN A 154 6.16 -10.38 13.38
C GLN A 154 6.61 -9.56 14.60
N GLU A 155 6.50 -10.13 15.80
CA GLU A 155 6.94 -9.48 17.03
C GLU A 155 8.46 -9.22 17.06
N PHE A 156 9.27 -10.09 16.45
CA PHE A 156 10.70 -9.87 16.36
C PHE A 156 11.01 -8.62 15.51
N TYR A 157 10.40 -8.50 14.32
CA TYR A 157 10.61 -7.35 13.44
C TYR A 157 10.07 -6.06 14.05
N PHE A 158 8.90 -6.10 14.69
CA PHE A 158 8.34 -4.95 15.39
C PHE A 158 9.22 -4.47 16.54
N ASN A 159 9.75 -5.39 17.35
CA ASN A 159 10.65 -5.02 18.45
C ASN A 159 11.98 -4.45 17.95
N ARG A 160 12.53 -4.98 16.84
CA ARG A 160 13.71 -4.40 16.18
C ARG A 160 13.44 -2.96 15.71
N PHE A 161 12.30 -2.74 15.05
CA PHE A 161 11.87 -1.41 14.62
C PHE A 161 11.72 -0.44 15.79
N LYS A 162 11.00 -0.84 16.84
CA LYS A 162 10.81 -0.05 18.06
C LYS A 162 12.14 0.40 18.67
N THR A 163 13.11 -0.51 18.76
CA THR A 163 14.46 -0.19 19.27
C THR A 163 15.18 0.81 18.38
N ALA A 164 15.14 0.64 17.05
CA ALA A 164 15.79 1.54 16.10
C ALA A 164 15.21 2.97 16.16
N ILE A 165 13.88 3.08 16.15
CA ILE A 165 13.17 4.36 16.24
C ILE A 165 13.47 5.07 17.57
N ALA A 166 13.52 4.33 18.68
CA ALA A 166 13.86 4.89 19.99
C ALA A 166 15.32 5.34 20.11
N GLN A 167 16.26 4.73 19.38
CA GLN A 167 17.66 5.18 19.34
C GLN A 167 17.80 6.49 18.55
N ILE A 168 17.17 6.57 17.38
CA ILE A 168 17.16 7.79 16.55
C ILE A 168 16.54 8.98 17.31
N GLY A 169 15.44 8.74 18.04
CA GLY A 169 14.77 9.79 18.80
C GLY A 169 15.56 10.33 20.00
N LYS A 170 16.60 9.64 20.47
CA LYS A 170 17.46 10.09 21.58
C LYS A 170 18.61 11.01 21.15
N GLU A 171 18.91 11.06 19.85
CA GLU A 171 19.99 11.87 19.29
C GLU A 171 19.52 13.27 18.82
N GLN A 172 18.24 13.61 19.06
CA GLN A 172 17.65 14.93 18.77
C GLN A 172 17.84 15.92 19.91
#